data_AF-A0A7Y3K314-F1
#
_entry.id   AF-A0A7Y3K314-F1
#
_cell.length_a   1.000
_cell.length_b   1.000
_cell.length_c   1.000
_cell.angle_alpha   90.00
_cell.angle_beta   90.00
_cell.angle_gamma   90.00
#
_symmetry.space_group_name_H-M   'P 1'
#
loop_
_entity.id
_entity.type
_entity.pdbx_description
1 polymer ?
#
loop_
_entity_poly.entity_id
_entity_poly.type
_entity_poly.pdbx_seq_one_letter_code
_entity_poly.pdbx_strand_id
1 'polypeptide(L)'
;MVGVYKPTANDLIKFSMEIVSAEIKTDPQQSITAFGQAVAYRLFSAKSYIAMTSAISDEDQSRLESLCMLFGIGLVIFSLDPKSPDFKISVRAQRLLPDMFYVNEFAERLRNHNREVFNHLF
;
A
#
# COMPACT_ATOMS: atom_id res chain seq x y z
N MET A 1 3.52 0.76 5.59
CA MET A 1 2.48 0.03 6.38
C MET A 1 2.08 -1.22 5.60
N VAL A 2 1.79 -2.32 6.28
CA VAL A 2 1.33 -3.58 5.65
C VAL A 2 0.10 -4.09 6.39
N GLY A 3 -0.88 -4.58 5.65
CA GLY A 3 -2.06 -5.26 6.15
C GLY A 3 -2.30 -6.56 5.38
N VAL A 4 -3.10 -7.45 5.97
CA VAL A 4 -3.46 -8.74 5.36
C VAL A 4 -4.97 -8.84 5.31
N TYR A 5 -5.51 -8.92 4.10
CA TYR A 5 -6.91 -9.20 3.85
C TYR A 5 -7.11 -10.71 3.83
N LYS A 6 -7.72 -11.28 4.87
CA LYS A 6 -7.90 -12.73 5.02
C LYS A 6 -9.34 -13.07 5.42
N PRO A 7 -9.84 -14.26 5.01
CA PRO A 7 -11.11 -14.73 5.51
C PRO A 7 -11.01 -15.07 7.00
N THR A 8 -12.10 -14.82 7.70
CA THR A 8 -12.34 -15.20 9.09
C THR A 8 -13.07 -16.55 9.17
N ALA A 9 -13.16 -17.13 10.36
CA ALA A 9 -13.89 -18.38 10.57
C ALA A 9 -15.37 -18.25 10.17
N ASN A 10 -16.00 -17.10 10.44
CA ASN A 10 -17.41 -16.84 10.21
C ASN A 10 -17.78 -16.52 8.75
N ASP A 11 -16.80 -16.27 7.87
CA ASP A 11 -17.10 -15.98 6.48
C ASP A 11 -17.68 -17.22 5.78
N LEU A 12 -18.89 -17.06 5.22
CA LEU A 12 -19.57 -18.12 4.45
C LEU A 12 -18.81 -18.46 3.16
N ILE A 13 -18.20 -17.46 2.54
CA ILE A 13 -17.42 -17.59 1.31
C ILE A 13 -15.95 -17.38 1.66
N LYS A 14 -15.13 -18.42 1.48
CA LYS A 14 -13.68 -18.34 1.70
C LYS A 14 -13.00 -17.75 0.45
N PHE A 15 -11.99 -16.92 0.68
CA PHE A 15 -11.17 -16.30 -0.36
C PHE A 15 -9.68 -16.39 0.00
N SER A 16 -8.81 -16.27 -1.00
CA SER A 16 -7.37 -16.30 -0.76
C SER A 16 -6.93 -15.08 0.02
N MET A 17 -6.08 -15.31 1.03
CA MET A 17 -5.41 -14.24 1.77
C MET A 17 -4.60 -13.36 0.82
N GLU A 18 -4.63 -12.05 1.04
CA GLU A 18 -3.90 -11.08 0.25
C GLU A 18 -3.15 -10.09 1.13
N ILE A 19 -1.89 -9.83 0.80
CA ILE A 19 -1.15 -8.73 1.39
C ILE A 19 -1.57 -7.42 0.70
N VAL A 20 -1.76 -6.38 1.49
CA VAL A 20 -1.99 -5.00 1.04
C VAL A 20 -0.94 -4.11 1.68
N SER A 21 -0.26 -3.32 0.86
CA SER A 21 0.83 -2.46 1.30
C SER A 21 0.50 -1.00 1.02
N ALA A 22 0.99 -0.11 1.88
CA ALA A 22 0.87 1.33 1.70
C ALA A 22 2.19 2.02 2.07
N GLU A 23 2.69 2.86 1.18
CA GLU A 23 3.78 3.81 1.46
C GLU A 23 3.21 5.16 1.84
N ILE A 24 3.62 5.71 2.98
CA ILE A 24 3.04 6.95 3.53
C ILE A 24 4.13 8.02 3.56
N LYS A 25 3.92 9.15 2.87
CA LYS A 25 4.84 10.30 2.89
C LYS A 25 4.12 11.56 3.36
N THR A 26 4.71 12.21 4.35
CA THR A 26 4.33 13.55 4.82
C THR A 26 5.16 14.66 4.17
N ASP A 27 6.32 14.31 3.61
CA ASP A 27 7.19 15.22 2.87
C ASP A 27 6.73 15.31 1.40
N PRO A 28 6.29 16.49 0.91
CA PRO A 28 5.77 16.66 -0.44
C PRO A 28 6.81 16.41 -1.54
N GLN A 29 8.11 16.48 -1.23
CA GLN A 29 9.17 16.26 -2.22
C GLN A 29 9.46 14.79 -2.51
N GLN A 30 8.86 13.86 -1.75
CA GLN A 30 9.16 12.42 -1.84
C GLN A 30 8.24 11.65 -2.79
N SER A 31 7.53 12.33 -3.70
CA SER A 31 6.58 11.69 -4.64
C SER A 31 7.19 10.56 -5.48
N ILE A 32 8.39 10.78 -6.02
CA ILE A 32 9.12 9.79 -6.81
C ILE A 32 9.56 8.60 -5.96
N THR A 33 10.13 8.87 -4.78
CA THR A 33 10.58 7.82 -3.86
C THR A 33 9.41 6.96 -3.39
N ALA A 34 8.29 7.59 -3.04
CA ALA A 34 7.06 6.91 -2.65
C ALA A 34 6.57 5.98 -3.76
N PHE A 35 6.59 6.46 -5.01
CA PHE A 35 6.23 5.66 -6.16
C PHE A 35 7.15 4.45 -6.35
N GLY A 36 8.47 4.64 -6.33
CA GLY A 36 9.43 3.55 -6.48
C GLY A 36 9.27 2.46 -5.40
N GLN A 37 9.04 2.87 -4.15
CA GLN A 37 8.77 1.95 -3.03
C GLN A 37 7.45 1.20 -3.22
N ALA A 38 6.37 1.90 -3.58
CA ALA A 38 5.07 1.29 -3.82
C ALA A 38 5.08 0.31 -5.01
N VAL A 39 5.87 0.59 -6.06
CA VAL A 39 6.11 -0.35 -7.17
C VAL A 39 6.81 -1.61 -6.65
N ALA A 40 7.87 -1.46 -5.85
CA ALA A 40 8.59 -2.62 -5.30
C ALA A 40 7.69 -3.53 -4.45
N TYR A 41 6.72 -2.97 -3.73
CA TYR A 41 5.78 -3.75 -2.92
C TYR A 41 4.86 -4.64 -3.74
N ARG A 42 4.66 -4.37 -5.04
CA ARG A 42 3.88 -5.24 -5.93
C ARG A 42 4.53 -6.61 -6.13
N LEU A 43 5.80 -6.80 -5.78
CA LEU A 43 6.44 -8.11 -5.79
C LEU A 43 5.76 -9.10 -4.84
N PHE A 44 5.30 -8.62 -3.67
CA PHE A 44 4.73 -9.47 -2.61
C PHE A 44 3.29 -9.08 -2.22
N SER A 45 2.79 -7.94 -2.70
CA SER A 45 1.48 -7.40 -2.29
C SER A 45 0.49 -7.45 -3.45
N ALA A 46 -0.75 -7.89 -3.18
CA ALA A 46 -1.81 -7.92 -4.19
C ALA A 46 -2.31 -6.51 -4.53
N LYS A 47 -2.22 -5.57 -3.57
CA LYS A 47 -2.51 -4.15 -3.79
C LYS A 47 -1.45 -3.30 -3.13
N SER A 48 -1.04 -2.24 -3.81
CA SER A 48 -0.08 -1.26 -3.29
C SER A 48 -0.69 0.13 -3.37
N TYR A 49 -0.50 0.92 -2.32
CA TYR A 49 -0.99 2.28 -2.20
C TYR A 49 0.15 3.24 -1.86
N ILE A 50 -0.03 4.49 -2.27
CA ILE A 50 0.72 5.64 -1.78
C ILE A 50 -0.28 6.52 -1.05
N ALA A 51 0.03 6.91 0.18
CA ALA A 51 -0.64 8.00 0.87
C ALA A 51 0.31 9.20 0.87
N MET A 52 -0.10 10.29 0.23
CA MET A 52 0.69 11.51 0.08
C MET A 52 0.00 12.68 0.75
N THR A 53 0.78 13.54 1.40
CA THR A 53 0.28 14.81 1.93
C THR A 53 -0.37 15.66 0.82
N SER A 54 -1.41 16.40 1.15
CA SER A 54 -2.04 17.40 0.29
C SER A 54 -1.19 18.66 0.08
N ALA A 55 -0.02 18.74 0.73
CA ALA A 55 0.96 19.81 0.54
C ALA A 55 1.88 19.60 -0.68
N ILE A 56 1.70 18.50 -1.42
CA ILE A 56 2.39 18.24 -2.69
C ILE A 56 1.99 19.31 -3.74
N SER A 57 2.91 19.65 -4.65
CA SER A 57 2.59 20.58 -5.74
C SER A 57 1.58 19.96 -6.71
N ASP A 58 0.74 20.77 -7.34
CA ASP A 58 -0.23 20.30 -8.34
C ASP A 58 0.44 19.55 -9.51
N GLU A 59 1.62 20.02 -9.92
CA GLU A 59 2.42 19.39 -10.96
C GLU A 59 2.89 17.98 -10.55
N ASP A 60 3.48 17.86 -9.35
CA ASP A 60 3.95 16.58 -8.83
C ASP A 60 2.78 15.63 -8.53
N GLN A 61 1.65 16.14 -8.06
CA GLN A 61 0.44 15.35 -7.86
C GLN A 61 -0.07 14.78 -9.18
N SER A 62 -0.24 15.62 -10.21
CA SER A 62 -0.71 15.18 -11.54
C SER A 62 0.22 14.13 -12.15
N ARG A 63 1.54 14.32 -12.00
CA ARG A 63 2.54 13.35 -12.43
C ARG A 63 2.46 12.04 -11.65
N LEU A 64 2.30 12.10 -10.32
CA LEU A 64 2.14 10.93 -9.46
C LEU A 64 0.84 10.18 -9.76
N GLU A 65 -0.27 10.88 -9.96
CA GLU A 65 -1.57 10.31 -10.35
C GLU A 65 -1.45 9.55 -11.67
N SER A 66 -0.80 10.13 -12.67
CA SER A 66 -0.54 9.50 -13.97
C SER A 66 0.26 8.21 -13.81
N LEU A 67 1.35 8.23 -13.03
CA LEU A 67 2.15 7.04 -12.74
C LEU A 67 1.33 5.99 -11.99
N CYS A 68 0.57 6.37 -10.97
CA CYS A 68 -0.29 5.47 -10.22
C CYS A 68 -1.34 4.80 -11.11
N MET A 69 -1.97 5.53 -12.03
CA MET A 69 -2.91 4.98 -13.00
C MET A 69 -2.25 3.97 -13.95
N LEU A 70 -1.09 4.32 -14.52
CA LEU A 70 -0.37 3.46 -15.47
C LEU A 70 0.08 2.14 -14.84
N PHE A 71 0.54 2.17 -13.59
CA PHE A 71 1.07 1.00 -12.90
C PHE A 71 0.05 0.33 -11.96
N GLY A 72 -1.19 0.82 -11.94
CA GLY A 72 -2.27 0.26 -11.11
C GLY A 72 -2.00 0.36 -9.60
N ILE A 73 -1.32 1.41 -9.16
CA ILE A 73 -1.04 1.71 -7.75
C ILE A 73 -2.11 2.68 -7.24
N GLY A 74 -2.62 2.45 -6.03
CA GLY A 74 -3.60 3.36 -5.45
C GLY A 74 -2.94 4.64 -4.94
N LEU A 75 -3.61 5.77 -5.08
CA LEU A 75 -3.17 7.04 -4.52
C LEU A 75 -4.24 7.59 -3.59
N VAL A 76 -3.82 7.91 -2.36
CA VAL A 76 -4.62 8.59 -1.35
C VAL A 76 -3.93 9.92 -1.02
N ILE A 77 -4.68 11.00 -1.05
CA ILE A 77 -4.24 12.32 -0.61
C ILE A 77 -4.81 12.60 0.78
N PHE A 78 -4.01 13.19 1.66
CA PHE A 78 -4.43 13.49 3.04
C PHE A 78 -3.85 14.81 3.56
N SER A 79 -4.59 15.48 4.44
CA SER A 79 -4.14 16.65 5.20
C SER A 79 -3.20 16.24 6.35
N LEU A 80 -2.21 17.07 6.64
CA LEU A 80 -1.28 16.85 7.75
C LEU A 80 -1.89 17.09 9.14
N ASP A 81 -3.13 17.58 9.24
CA ASP A 81 -3.83 17.67 10.53
C ASP A 81 -4.20 16.27 11.04
N PRO A 82 -3.56 15.78 12.14
CA PRO A 82 -3.83 14.44 12.65
C PRO A 82 -5.26 14.27 13.18
N LYS A 83 -5.96 15.37 13.52
CA LYS A 83 -7.35 15.31 14.01
C LYS A 83 -8.34 15.26 12.85
N SER A 84 -8.00 15.83 11.70
CA SER A 84 -8.85 15.90 10.52
C SER A 84 -8.03 15.68 9.23
N PRO A 85 -7.57 14.44 8.99
CA PRO A 85 -6.68 14.14 7.87
C PRO A 85 -7.35 14.14 6.49
N ASP A 86 -8.68 14.26 6.39
CA ASP A 86 -9.43 14.40 5.12
C ASP A 86 -8.94 13.48 3.97
N PHE A 87 -8.89 12.17 4.26
CA PHE A 87 -8.39 11.19 3.29
C PHE A 87 -9.25 11.13 2.03
N LYS A 88 -8.63 11.32 0.86
CA LYS A 88 -9.28 11.26 -0.46
C LYS A 88 -8.58 10.26 -1.37
N ILE A 89 -9.34 9.35 -1.97
CA ILE A 89 -8.80 8.40 -2.95
C ILE A 89 -8.78 9.08 -4.32
N SER A 90 -7.59 9.46 -4.79
CA SER A 90 -7.39 9.97 -6.16
C SER A 90 -7.35 8.83 -7.18
N VAL A 91 -6.67 7.74 -6.85
CA VAL A 91 -6.53 6.56 -7.74
C VAL A 91 -6.84 5.30 -6.97
N ARG A 92 -7.69 4.43 -7.53
CA ARG A 92 -7.97 3.11 -6.95
C ARG A 92 -6.90 2.12 -7.35
N ALA A 93 -6.32 1.41 -6.38
CA ALA A 93 -5.33 0.37 -6.66
C ALA A 93 -5.97 -0.79 -7.46
N GLN A 94 -5.25 -1.25 -8.47
CA GLN A 94 -5.59 -2.46 -9.19
C GLN A 94 -5.06 -3.67 -8.43
N ARG A 95 -5.87 -4.73 -8.36
CA ARG A 95 -5.47 -6.00 -7.77
C ARG A 95 -4.55 -6.74 -8.73
N LEU A 96 -3.42 -7.24 -8.24
CA LEU A 96 -2.51 -8.13 -8.95
C LEU A 96 -2.34 -9.46 -8.20
N LEU A 97 -1.87 -10.48 -8.90
CA LEU A 97 -1.43 -11.74 -8.27
C LEU A 97 0.09 -11.69 -8.11
N PRO A 98 0.62 -11.50 -6.87
CA PRO A 98 2.06 -11.43 -6.66
C PRO A 98 2.73 -12.80 -6.82
N ASP A 99 4.04 -12.81 -7.03
CA ASP A 99 4.81 -14.04 -7.09
C ASP A 99 4.93 -14.64 -5.67
N MET A 100 4.52 -15.90 -5.52
CA MET A 100 4.51 -16.58 -4.23
C MET A 100 5.92 -16.74 -3.63
N PHE A 101 6.99 -16.71 -4.43
CA PHE A 101 8.35 -16.66 -3.92
C PHE A 101 8.55 -15.40 -3.06
N TYR A 102 8.26 -14.21 -3.61
CA TYR A 102 8.43 -12.95 -2.89
C TYR A 102 7.42 -12.78 -1.74
N VAL A 103 6.21 -13.33 -1.87
CA VAL A 103 5.23 -13.36 -0.76
C VAL A 103 5.78 -14.13 0.43
N ASN A 104 6.31 -15.34 0.20
CA ASN A 104 6.87 -16.17 1.26
C ASN A 104 8.14 -15.55 1.85
N GLU A 105 9.01 -15.01 1.00
CA GLU A 105 10.22 -14.31 1.44
C GLU A 105 9.87 -13.11 2.35
N PHE A 106 8.89 -12.29 1.96
CA PHE A 106 8.41 -11.19 2.80
C PHE A 106 7.86 -11.68 4.14
N ALA A 107 6.99 -12.70 4.11
CA ALA A 107 6.37 -13.26 5.31
C ALA A 107 7.41 -13.83 6.28
N GLU A 108 8.44 -14.52 5.78
CA GLU A 108 9.54 -15.04 6.59
C GLU A 108 10.39 -13.92 7.19
N ARG A 109 10.76 -12.91 6.37
CA ARG A 109 11.50 -11.74 6.86
C ARG A 109 10.71 -11.01 7.96
N LEU A 110 9.40 -10.85 7.79
CA LEU A 110 8.53 -10.24 8.80
C LEU A 110 8.49 -11.08 10.08
N ARG A 111 8.29 -12.40 9.97
CA ARG A 111 8.29 -13.32 11.12
C ARG A 111 9.58 -13.23 11.94
N ASN A 112 10.72 -13.14 11.26
CA ASN A 112 12.03 -13.06 11.89
C ASN A 112 12.31 -11.68 12.50
N HIS A 113 11.82 -10.61 11.87
CA HIS A 113 12.03 -9.24 12.34
C HIS A 113 11.09 -8.85 13.49
N ASN A 114 9.80 -9.21 13.38
CA ASN A 114 8.78 -8.91 14.37
C ASN A 114 7.70 -10.00 14.39
N ARG A 115 7.87 -10.96 15.30
CA ARG A 115 6.98 -12.12 15.42
C ARG A 115 5.58 -11.77 15.91
N GLU A 116 5.44 -10.73 16.72
CA GLU A 116 4.12 -10.28 17.20
C GLU A 116 3.27 -9.73 16.06
N VAL A 117 3.86 -8.85 15.22
CA VAL A 117 3.18 -8.30 14.04
C VAL A 117 2.85 -9.41 13.04
N PHE A 118 3.76 -10.36 12.84
CA PHE A 118 3.50 -11.51 11.98
C PHE A 118 2.27 -12.30 12.45
N ASN A 119 2.22 -12.69 13.73
CA ASN A 119 1.10 -13.45 14.29
C ASN A 119 -0.23 -12.65 14.29
N HIS A 120 -0.15 -11.32 14.36
CA HIS A 120 -1.33 -10.48 14.26
C HIS A 120 -1.89 -10.47 12.82
N LEU A 121 -1.01 -10.40 11.82
CA LEU A 121 -1.37 -10.28 10.41
C LEU A 121 -1.74 -11.63 9.77
N PHE A 122 -0.99 -12.69 10.04
CA PHE A 122 -1.14 -14.02 9.42
C PHE A 122 -1.80 -15.01 10.40
#